data_AF-A0ABD4S592-F1
#
_entry.id   AF-A0ABD4S592-F1
#
_cell.length_a   1.000
_cell.length_b   1.000
_cell.length_c   1.000
_cell.angle_alpha   90.00
_cell.angle_beta   90.00
_cell.angle_gamma   90.00
#
_symmetry.space_group_name_H-M   'P 1'
#
loop_
_entity.id
_entity.type
_entity.pdbx_description
1 polymer ?
#
loop_
_entity_poly.entity_id
_entity_poly.type
_entity_poly.pdbx_seq_one_letter_code
_entity_poly.pdbx_strand_id
1 'polypeptide(L)'
;MKVCKKMKKVFLDDKGYYFNSDWENIHIGIDSEMLGDSLKHITNEYIENMERVKYDYHELENINNQTDGMCILAVRQNYKALKYVKEQTEELCLEAIRYNYRALEYVKEQTEYICLEAIKKDCNALKYVRNQTEELIIKAIRCSSNIDVVSILKALEVQTRKICLESIKKDGRCLAYVREQSEELCIEAIKRNYKALQYVQNQTEKMCIEAVSQNGMALQYVNQQTEKICLEAVKQDGRSLQFVNNKTEETCIRAIRYLDKKYNIKDVLNYIDNYTEEICTEIVRQNGKMLMYIKNQTEKMCIEAVKENYKSLKYVKEQSEEICKEALKQNCKAKEYVKIAIDDYI
;
A
#
# COMPACT_ATOMS: atom_id res chain seq x y z
N MET A 1 35.81 -39.53 -28.87
CA MET A 1 36.64 -38.37 -28.47
C MET A 1 36.33 -37.06 -29.22
N LYS A 2 36.18 -37.04 -30.55
CA LYS A 2 35.81 -35.83 -31.34
C LYS A 2 34.40 -35.29 -30.99
N VAL A 3 33.40 -36.16 -30.86
CA VAL A 3 32.01 -35.79 -30.52
C VAL A 3 31.90 -35.17 -29.12
N CYS A 4 32.50 -35.77 -28.10
CA CYS A 4 32.51 -35.20 -26.74
C CYS A 4 33.17 -33.82 -26.67
N LYS A 5 34.26 -33.58 -27.42
CA LYS A 5 34.91 -32.25 -27.49
C LYS A 5 34.01 -31.22 -28.18
N LYS A 6 33.30 -31.60 -29.24
CA LYS A 6 32.32 -30.72 -29.92
C LYS A 6 31.13 -30.41 -29.01
N MET A 7 30.54 -31.41 -28.35
CA MET A 7 29.44 -31.18 -27.41
C MET A 7 29.85 -30.27 -26.25
N LYS A 8 31.03 -30.50 -25.65
CA LYS A 8 31.56 -29.59 -24.61
C LYS A 8 31.70 -28.15 -25.12
N LYS A 9 32.08 -27.93 -26.38
CA LYS A 9 32.17 -26.58 -27.00
C LYS A 9 30.81 -25.98 -27.37
N VAL A 10 29.80 -26.80 -27.63
CA VAL A 10 28.42 -26.34 -27.84
C VAL A 10 27.83 -25.86 -26.51
N PHE A 11 27.99 -26.64 -25.45
CA PHE A 11 27.45 -26.36 -24.11
C PHE A 11 28.34 -25.43 -23.25
N LEU A 12 29.62 -25.22 -23.56
CA LEU A 12 30.48 -24.26 -22.86
C LEU A 12 30.92 -23.21 -23.88
N ASP A 13 30.49 -21.96 -23.72
CA ASP A 13 31.06 -20.83 -24.46
C ASP A 13 32.30 -20.25 -23.75
N ASP A 14 33.06 -19.42 -24.47
CA ASP A 14 34.32 -18.81 -24.00
C ASP A 14 34.13 -17.80 -22.84
N LYS A 15 32.89 -17.53 -22.41
CA LYS A 15 32.59 -16.64 -21.27
C LYS A 15 31.98 -17.40 -20.07
N GLY A 16 31.56 -18.66 -20.21
CA GLY A 16 31.05 -19.48 -19.11
C GLY A 16 29.64 -19.11 -18.60
N TYR A 17 28.85 -18.31 -19.34
CA TYR A 17 27.62 -17.70 -18.79
C TYR A 17 26.31 -18.45 -19.06
N TYR A 18 26.28 -19.47 -19.93
CA TYR A 18 25.01 -20.15 -20.25
C TYR A 18 24.67 -21.37 -19.37
N PHE A 19 25.64 -21.92 -18.63
CA PHE A 19 25.51 -23.18 -17.87
C PHE A 19 26.12 -23.09 -16.47
N ASN A 20 25.92 -21.98 -15.76
CA ASN A 20 26.59 -21.74 -14.47
C ASN A 20 25.85 -22.31 -13.24
N SER A 21 25.05 -23.36 -13.43
CA SER A 21 24.49 -24.16 -12.34
C SER A 21 24.06 -25.52 -12.91
N ASP A 22 24.82 -26.56 -12.59
CA ASP A 22 24.54 -27.98 -12.81
C ASP A 22 24.02 -28.37 -14.21
N TRP A 23 24.87 -28.24 -15.23
CA TRP A 23 24.62 -28.84 -16.56
C TRP A 23 24.42 -30.37 -16.49
N GLU A 24 24.84 -31.01 -15.41
CA GLU A 24 24.60 -32.44 -15.11
C GLU A 24 23.12 -32.75 -14.89
N ASN A 25 22.29 -31.77 -14.51
CA ASN A 25 20.86 -31.94 -14.24
C ASN A 25 19.96 -31.51 -15.41
N ILE A 26 20.51 -30.98 -16.51
CA ILE A 26 19.72 -30.74 -17.72
C ILE A 26 19.52 -32.10 -18.40
N HIS A 27 18.29 -32.58 -18.43
CA HIS A 27 17.95 -33.82 -19.11
C HIS A 27 18.12 -33.61 -20.62
N ILE A 28 19.32 -33.92 -21.13
CA ILE A 28 19.70 -33.83 -22.54
C ILE A 28 18.96 -34.90 -23.40
N GLY A 29 17.95 -35.57 -22.83
CA GLY A 29 17.37 -36.81 -23.37
C GLY A 29 18.32 -38.00 -23.31
N ILE A 30 19.37 -37.95 -22.48
CA ILE A 30 20.36 -39.03 -22.34
C ILE A 30 20.52 -39.35 -20.84
N ASP A 31 20.07 -40.54 -20.45
CA ASP A 31 20.17 -41.05 -19.08
C ASP A 31 21.63 -41.14 -18.62
N SER A 32 21.95 -40.67 -17.41
CA SER A 32 23.34 -40.42 -16.99
C SER A 32 24.15 -41.71 -16.78
N GLU A 33 23.48 -42.82 -16.48
CA GLU A 33 24.11 -44.15 -16.41
C GLU A 33 24.49 -44.71 -17.79
N MET A 34 23.99 -44.11 -18.88
CA MET A 34 24.22 -44.56 -20.26
C MET A 34 25.15 -43.63 -21.06
N LEU A 35 25.77 -42.62 -20.42
CA LEU A 35 26.55 -41.59 -21.11
C LEU A 35 27.67 -42.15 -22.00
N GLY A 36 28.23 -43.33 -21.65
CA GLY A 36 29.29 -44.00 -22.41
C GLY A 36 28.82 -44.67 -23.70
N ASP A 37 27.65 -45.32 -23.68
CA ASP A 37 27.11 -46.07 -24.83
C ASP A 37 26.14 -45.24 -25.68
N SER A 38 25.41 -44.29 -25.09
CA SER A 38 24.52 -43.35 -25.80
C SER A 38 25.26 -42.36 -26.72
N LEU A 39 26.55 -42.11 -26.47
CA LEU A 39 27.40 -41.31 -27.35
C LEU A 39 27.58 -41.91 -28.75
N LYS A 40 27.31 -43.22 -28.95
CA LYS A 40 27.35 -43.85 -30.28
C LYS A 40 26.17 -43.44 -31.18
N HIS A 41 25.08 -42.93 -30.59
CA HIS A 41 23.86 -42.58 -31.33
C HIS A 41 23.69 -41.07 -31.57
N ILE A 42 24.65 -40.25 -31.16
CA ILE A 42 24.68 -38.82 -31.49
C ILE A 42 25.13 -38.66 -32.94
N THR A 43 24.18 -38.41 -33.83
CA THR A 43 24.44 -38.18 -35.25
C THR A 43 25.19 -36.85 -35.44
N ASN A 44 26.01 -36.75 -36.49
CA ASN A 44 26.61 -35.45 -36.87
C ASN A 44 25.52 -34.39 -37.09
N GLU A 45 24.38 -34.79 -37.62
CA GLU A 45 23.20 -33.96 -37.80
C GLU A 45 22.70 -33.32 -36.49
N TYR A 46 22.66 -34.07 -35.38
CA TYR A 46 22.29 -33.51 -34.07
C TYR A 46 23.24 -32.40 -33.62
N ILE A 47 24.55 -32.62 -33.79
CA ILE A 47 25.57 -31.65 -33.39
C ILE A 47 25.49 -30.41 -34.29
N GLU A 48 25.35 -30.61 -35.60
CA GLU A 48 25.22 -29.52 -36.58
C GLU A 48 23.96 -28.69 -36.32
N ASN A 49 22.83 -29.33 -36.02
CA ASN A 49 21.59 -28.63 -35.68
C ASN A 49 21.70 -27.85 -34.37
N MET A 50 22.35 -28.41 -33.34
CA MET A 50 22.62 -27.64 -32.12
C MET A 50 23.59 -26.48 -32.35
N GLU A 51 24.63 -26.66 -33.17
CA GLU A 51 25.54 -25.58 -33.54
C GLU A 51 24.80 -24.47 -34.28
N ARG A 52 23.91 -24.80 -35.24
CA ARG A 52 23.07 -23.81 -35.94
C ARG A 52 22.17 -23.04 -34.98
N VAL A 53 21.38 -23.75 -34.16
CA VAL A 53 20.47 -23.13 -33.18
C VAL A 53 21.22 -22.27 -32.18
N LYS A 54 22.44 -22.66 -31.79
CA LYS A 54 23.29 -21.87 -30.88
C LYS A 54 23.64 -20.48 -31.44
N TYR A 55 23.78 -20.34 -32.76
CA TYR A 55 24.09 -19.06 -33.40
C TYR A 55 22.84 -18.28 -33.79
N ASP A 56 21.77 -18.97 -34.19
CA ASP A 56 20.51 -18.35 -34.55
C ASP A 56 19.33 -19.24 -34.12
N TYR A 57 18.53 -18.74 -33.18
CA TYR A 57 17.33 -19.43 -32.68
C TYR A 57 16.26 -19.65 -33.76
N HIS A 58 16.26 -18.89 -34.86
CA HIS A 58 15.33 -19.08 -35.99
C HIS A 58 15.53 -20.43 -36.69
N GLU A 59 16.73 -20.98 -36.63
CA GLU A 59 17.05 -22.28 -37.24
C GLU A 59 16.24 -23.43 -36.67
N LEU A 60 15.68 -23.25 -35.46
CA LEU A 60 14.81 -24.23 -34.82
C LEU A 60 13.57 -24.56 -35.68
N GLU A 61 13.05 -23.58 -36.44
CA GLU A 61 11.89 -23.75 -37.32
C GLU A 61 12.10 -24.84 -38.38
N ASN A 62 13.33 -24.92 -38.92
CA ASN A 62 13.68 -25.82 -40.01
C ASN A 62 14.12 -27.21 -39.54
N ILE A 63 14.17 -27.46 -38.23
CA ILE A 63 14.61 -28.74 -37.67
C ILE A 63 13.42 -29.69 -37.52
N ASN A 64 13.52 -30.88 -38.10
CA ASN A 64 12.47 -31.90 -38.01
C ASN A 64 12.41 -32.54 -36.63
N ASN A 65 13.53 -33.06 -36.14
CA ASN A 65 13.64 -33.73 -34.85
C ASN A 65 14.25 -32.77 -33.81
N GLN A 66 13.38 -31.96 -33.19
CA GLN A 66 13.79 -31.03 -32.14
C GLN A 66 13.97 -31.76 -30.81
N THR A 67 15.07 -31.50 -30.11
CA THR A 67 15.27 -32.01 -28.74
C THR A 67 15.07 -30.90 -27.72
N ASP A 68 14.79 -31.27 -26.46
CA ASP A 68 14.63 -30.30 -25.36
C ASP A 68 15.85 -29.38 -25.23
N GLY A 69 17.06 -29.91 -25.41
CA GLY A 69 18.29 -29.12 -25.42
C GLY A 69 18.31 -28.03 -26.51
N MET A 70 17.91 -28.36 -27.75
CA MET A 70 17.80 -27.38 -28.84
C MET A 70 16.75 -26.30 -28.52
N CYS A 71 15.60 -26.73 -28.02
CA CYS A 71 14.50 -25.84 -27.66
C CYS A 71 14.89 -24.88 -26.53
N ILE A 72 15.52 -25.38 -25.46
CA ILE A 72 16.00 -24.56 -24.33
C ILE A 72 17.07 -23.58 -24.81
N LEU A 73 18.03 -24.03 -25.64
CA LEU A 73 19.06 -23.16 -26.22
C LEU A 73 18.45 -22.01 -27.03
N ALA A 74 17.42 -22.29 -27.83
CA ALA A 74 16.73 -21.29 -28.63
C ALA A 74 15.94 -20.30 -27.76
N VAL A 75 15.18 -20.81 -26.78
CA VAL A 75 14.35 -20.00 -25.86
C VAL A 75 15.20 -19.07 -24.99
N ARG A 76 16.37 -19.52 -24.53
CA ARG A 76 17.29 -18.69 -23.73
C ARG A 76 17.95 -17.57 -24.51
N GLN A 77 18.12 -17.73 -25.83
CA GLN A 77 18.54 -16.63 -26.69
C GLN A 77 17.40 -15.62 -26.88
N ASN A 78 16.19 -16.13 -27.13
CA ASN A 78 15.01 -15.30 -27.31
C ASN A 78 13.74 -16.09 -26.98
N TYR A 79 12.92 -15.60 -26.05
CA TYR A 79 11.66 -16.23 -25.68
C TYR A 79 10.70 -16.46 -26.86
N LYS A 80 10.81 -15.64 -27.93
CA LYS A 80 10.01 -15.81 -29.16
C LYS A 80 10.30 -17.12 -29.89
N ALA A 81 11.44 -17.76 -29.62
CA ALA A 81 11.78 -19.07 -30.17
C ALA A 81 10.75 -20.15 -29.84
N LEU A 82 10.01 -19.98 -28.73
CA LEU A 82 8.96 -20.91 -28.31
C LEU A 82 7.91 -21.15 -29.41
N LYS A 83 7.69 -20.17 -30.30
CA LYS A 83 6.77 -20.31 -31.45
C LYS A 83 7.21 -21.35 -32.49
N TYR A 84 8.51 -21.66 -32.57
CA TYR A 84 9.08 -22.64 -33.48
C TYR A 84 9.16 -24.05 -32.88
N VAL A 85 8.89 -24.18 -31.57
CA VAL A 85 8.89 -25.46 -30.88
C VAL A 85 7.67 -26.28 -31.31
N LYS A 86 7.92 -27.48 -31.85
CA LYS A 86 6.88 -28.40 -32.32
C LYS A 86 6.14 -29.03 -31.15
N GLU A 87 6.87 -29.65 -30.23
CA GLU A 87 6.32 -30.24 -29.01
C GLU A 87 6.71 -29.40 -27.79
N GLN A 88 5.73 -28.77 -27.15
CA GLN A 88 5.97 -27.89 -26.01
C GLN A 88 5.66 -28.63 -24.70
N THR A 89 6.69 -28.85 -23.89
CA THR A 89 6.53 -29.34 -22.51
C THR A 89 6.23 -28.18 -21.56
N GLU A 90 5.57 -28.47 -20.43
CA GLU A 90 5.31 -27.46 -19.39
C GLU A 90 6.62 -26.86 -18.85
N GLU A 91 7.66 -27.67 -18.64
CA GLU A 91 8.97 -27.21 -18.17
C GLU A 91 9.63 -26.21 -19.14
N LEU A 92 9.62 -26.51 -20.44
CA LEU A 92 10.17 -25.61 -21.46
C LEU A 92 9.38 -24.28 -21.53
N CYS A 93 8.05 -24.35 -21.42
CA CYS A 93 7.21 -23.16 -21.38
C CYS A 93 7.53 -22.30 -20.16
N LEU A 94 7.68 -22.92 -18.98
CA LEU A 94 8.05 -22.24 -17.74
C LEU A 94 9.45 -21.63 -17.82
N GLU A 95 10.41 -22.32 -18.45
CA GLU A 95 11.74 -21.77 -18.69
C GLU A 95 11.70 -20.51 -19.55
N ALA A 96 10.89 -20.53 -20.62
CA ALA A 96 10.68 -19.35 -21.47
C ALA A 96 10.05 -18.19 -20.68
N ILE A 97 9.06 -18.47 -19.82
CA ILE A 97 8.37 -17.48 -18.99
C ILE A 97 9.28 -16.89 -17.92
N ARG A 98 10.12 -17.72 -17.28
CA ARG A 98 11.10 -17.28 -16.28
C ARG A 98 12.06 -16.25 -16.88
N TYR A 99 12.46 -16.47 -18.14
CA TYR A 99 13.26 -15.52 -18.90
C TYR A 99 12.45 -14.27 -19.28
N ASN A 100 11.25 -14.43 -19.85
CA ASN A 100 10.37 -13.31 -20.19
C ASN A 100 8.89 -13.74 -20.17
N TYR A 101 8.07 -13.06 -19.37
CA TYR A 101 6.64 -13.35 -19.22
C TYR A 101 5.87 -13.32 -20.56
N ARG A 102 6.35 -12.56 -21.55
CA ARG A 102 5.73 -12.47 -22.90
C ARG A 102 5.81 -13.80 -23.66
N ALA A 103 6.63 -14.75 -23.23
CA ALA A 103 6.65 -16.11 -23.75
C ALA A 103 5.26 -16.77 -23.72
N LEU A 104 4.40 -16.39 -22.77
CA LEU A 104 3.03 -16.90 -22.65
C LEU A 104 2.23 -16.77 -23.96
N GLU A 105 2.50 -15.74 -24.77
CA GLU A 105 1.90 -15.54 -26.09
C GLU A 105 2.06 -16.77 -27.01
N TYR A 106 3.21 -17.45 -26.92
CA TYR A 106 3.60 -18.57 -27.77
C TYR A 106 3.38 -19.96 -27.16
N VAL A 107 2.87 -20.02 -25.92
CA VAL A 107 2.51 -21.29 -25.28
C VAL A 107 1.25 -21.85 -25.95
N LYS A 108 1.33 -23.04 -26.53
CA LYS A 108 0.21 -23.73 -27.21
C LYS A 108 -0.87 -24.13 -26.20
N GLU A 109 -0.47 -24.83 -25.14
CA GLU A 109 -1.38 -25.28 -24.07
C GLU A 109 -1.14 -24.49 -22.79
N GLN A 110 -2.03 -23.55 -22.49
CA GLN A 110 -1.93 -22.69 -21.31
C GLN A 110 -2.61 -23.34 -20.11
N THR A 111 -1.82 -24.00 -19.25
CA THR A 111 -2.29 -24.49 -17.95
C THR A 111 -2.47 -23.34 -16.96
N GLU A 112 -3.32 -23.52 -15.94
CA GLU A 112 -3.49 -22.54 -14.87
C GLU A 112 -2.14 -22.19 -14.22
N TYR A 113 -1.29 -23.20 -14.00
CA TYR A 113 0.03 -23.02 -13.39
C TYR A 113 0.95 -22.15 -14.25
N ILE A 114 1.06 -22.43 -15.55
CA ILE A 114 1.85 -21.63 -16.50
C ILE A 114 1.36 -20.17 -16.51
N CYS A 115 0.05 -19.94 -16.56
CA CYS A 115 -0.51 -18.59 -16.54
C CYS A 115 -0.18 -17.86 -15.24
N LEU A 116 -0.32 -18.51 -14.08
CA LEU A 116 0.00 -17.90 -12.79
C LEU A 116 1.49 -17.58 -12.66
N GLU A 117 2.39 -18.44 -13.11
CA GLU A 117 3.83 -18.17 -13.10
C GLU A 117 4.18 -16.96 -13.99
N ALA A 118 3.54 -16.83 -15.16
CA ALA A 118 3.72 -15.65 -16.00
C ALA A 118 3.20 -14.36 -15.34
N ILE A 119 2.02 -14.40 -14.70
CA ILE A 119 1.43 -13.25 -14.02
C ILE A 119 2.24 -12.84 -12.78
N LYS A 120 2.76 -13.82 -12.03
CA LYS A 120 3.67 -13.56 -10.90
C LYS A 120 4.94 -12.86 -11.35
N LYS A 121 5.45 -13.20 -12.54
CA LYS A 121 6.63 -12.55 -13.12
C LYS A 121 6.35 -11.10 -13.52
N ASP A 122 5.21 -10.84 -14.15
CA ASP A 122 4.73 -9.50 -14.50
C ASP A 122 3.21 -9.55 -14.74
N CYS A 123 2.44 -8.66 -14.10
CA CYS A 123 0.99 -8.62 -14.24
C CYS A 123 0.53 -8.36 -15.69
N ASN A 124 1.35 -7.71 -16.53
CA ASN A 124 1.06 -7.52 -17.94
C ASN A 124 1.01 -8.84 -18.73
N ALA A 125 1.44 -9.96 -18.16
CA ALA A 125 1.25 -11.28 -18.76
C ALA A 125 -0.23 -11.63 -18.94
N LEU A 126 -1.12 -11.02 -18.15
CA LEU A 126 -2.55 -11.28 -18.22
C LEU A 126 -3.14 -11.08 -19.63
N LYS A 127 -2.62 -10.13 -20.41
CA LYS A 127 -3.07 -9.88 -21.80
C LYS A 127 -2.81 -11.04 -22.76
N TYR A 128 -1.93 -11.98 -22.38
CA TYR A 128 -1.60 -13.17 -23.18
C TYR A 128 -2.32 -14.43 -22.69
N VAL A 129 -3.07 -14.34 -21.58
CA VAL A 129 -3.91 -15.43 -21.09
C VAL A 129 -5.13 -15.54 -22.01
N ARG A 130 -5.27 -16.66 -22.71
CA ARG A 130 -6.38 -16.89 -23.65
C ARG A 130 -7.72 -17.09 -22.94
N ASN A 131 -7.71 -17.77 -21.79
CA ASN A 131 -8.91 -18.04 -21.01
C ASN A 131 -8.82 -17.40 -19.62
N GLN A 132 -9.34 -16.17 -19.50
CA GLN A 132 -9.34 -15.41 -18.26
C GLN A 132 -10.55 -15.77 -17.39
N THR A 133 -10.51 -16.95 -16.77
CA THR A 133 -11.57 -17.37 -15.83
C THR A 133 -11.51 -16.53 -14.54
N GLU A 134 -12.68 -16.30 -13.92
CA GLU A 134 -12.75 -15.55 -12.66
C GLU A 134 -11.83 -16.17 -11.57
N GLU A 135 -11.76 -17.50 -11.50
CA GLU A 135 -10.91 -18.20 -10.52
C GLU A 135 -9.42 -17.94 -10.74
N LEU A 136 -8.94 -17.99 -11.99
CA LEU A 136 -7.55 -17.69 -12.32
C LEU A 136 -7.19 -16.26 -11.93
N ILE A 137 -8.07 -15.29 -12.23
CA ILE A 137 -7.86 -13.88 -11.86
C ILE A 137 -7.77 -13.71 -10.35
N ILE A 138 -8.66 -14.37 -9.60
CA ILE A 138 -8.64 -14.32 -8.13
C ILE A 138 -7.36 -14.96 -7.57
N LYS A 139 -6.92 -16.10 -8.12
CA LYS A 139 -5.63 -16.72 -7.73
C LYS A 139 -4.46 -15.78 -8.03
N ALA A 140 -4.45 -15.14 -9.20
CA ALA A 140 -3.45 -14.14 -9.55
C ALA A 140 -3.42 -12.99 -8.54
N ILE A 141 -4.57 -12.36 -8.24
CA ILE A 141 -4.67 -11.27 -7.25
C ILE A 141 -4.12 -11.68 -5.88
N ARG A 142 -4.43 -12.91 -5.43
CA ARG A 142 -3.97 -13.41 -4.13
C ARG A 142 -2.45 -13.56 -4.07
N CYS A 143 -1.84 -14.06 -5.15
CA CYS A 143 -0.40 -14.29 -5.26
C CYS A 143 0.41 -13.04 -5.63
N SER A 144 -0.23 -11.98 -6.15
CA SER A 144 0.43 -10.73 -6.56
C SER A 144 0.77 -9.81 -5.38
N SER A 145 1.72 -8.90 -5.61
CA SER A 145 2.01 -7.79 -4.70
C SER A 145 0.89 -6.73 -4.75
N ASN A 146 0.80 -5.86 -3.73
CA ASN A 146 -0.24 -4.83 -3.70
C ASN A 146 -0.16 -3.86 -4.90
N ILE A 147 1.05 -3.61 -5.41
CA ILE A 147 1.28 -2.72 -6.55
C ILE A 147 0.69 -3.35 -7.83
N ASP A 148 0.83 -4.67 -7.98
CA ASP A 148 0.40 -5.38 -9.18
C ASP A 148 -1.11 -5.56 -9.26
N VAL A 149 -1.81 -5.67 -8.12
CA VAL A 149 -3.28 -5.86 -8.09
C VAL A 149 -4.02 -4.69 -8.74
N VAL A 150 -3.52 -3.47 -8.57
CA VAL A 150 -4.07 -2.28 -9.24
C VAL A 150 -3.95 -2.42 -10.76
N SER A 151 -2.79 -2.83 -11.25
CA SER A 151 -2.52 -3.03 -12.68
C SER A 151 -3.38 -4.14 -13.27
N ILE A 152 -3.54 -5.26 -12.54
CA ILE A 152 -4.45 -6.35 -12.91
C ILE A 152 -5.87 -5.81 -13.06
N LEU A 153 -6.40 -5.13 -12.04
CA LEU A 153 -7.78 -4.63 -12.05
C LEU A 153 -8.03 -3.64 -13.20
N LYS A 154 -7.03 -2.80 -13.52
CA LYS A 154 -7.09 -1.85 -14.64
C LYS A 154 -7.08 -2.54 -16.00
N ALA A 155 -6.35 -3.65 -16.14
CA ALA A 155 -6.21 -4.38 -17.40
C ALA A 155 -7.42 -5.25 -17.75
N LEU A 156 -8.27 -5.59 -16.78
CA LEU A 156 -9.43 -6.45 -16.99
C LEU A 156 -10.51 -5.79 -17.86
N GLU A 157 -10.98 -6.52 -18.86
CA GLU A 157 -12.13 -6.12 -19.67
C GLU A 157 -13.43 -6.19 -18.86
N VAL A 158 -13.59 -7.24 -18.06
CA VAL A 158 -14.77 -7.46 -17.20
C VAL A 158 -14.35 -7.50 -15.74
N GLN A 159 -14.95 -6.64 -14.93
CA GLN A 159 -14.76 -6.59 -13.48
C GLN A 159 -15.99 -7.18 -12.80
N THR A 160 -15.88 -8.40 -12.28
CA THR A 160 -16.95 -8.98 -11.45
C THR A 160 -16.85 -8.42 -10.03
N ARG A 161 -17.97 -8.42 -9.30
CA ARG A 161 -18.00 -8.01 -7.89
C ARG A 161 -16.99 -8.78 -7.04
N LYS A 162 -16.82 -10.07 -7.29
CA LYS A 162 -15.90 -10.94 -6.54
C LYS A 162 -14.44 -10.57 -6.80
N ILE A 163 -14.08 -10.30 -8.06
CA ILE A 163 -12.75 -9.79 -8.43
C ILE A 163 -12.49 -8.47 -7.70
N CYS A 164 -13.40 -7.49 -7.82
CA CYS A 164 -13.24 -6.20 -7.17
C CYS A 164 -13.08 -6.32 -5.65
N LEU A 165 -13.89 -7.16 -5.00
CA LEU A 165 -13.82 -7.38 -3.56
C LEU A 165 -12.49 -7.99 -3.14
N GLU A 166 -11.99 -9.01 -3.85
CA GLU A 166 -10.69 -9.62 -3.53
C GLU A 166 -9.53 -8.64 -3.78
N SER A 167 -9.60 -7.80 -4.82
CA SER A 167 -8.63 -6.72 -5.05
C SER A 167 -8.64 -5.70 -3.90
N ILE A 168 -9.83 -5.25 -3.48
CA ILE A 168 -9.99 -4.27 -2.39
C ILE A 168 -9.50 -4.82 -1.05
N LYS A 169 -9.80 -6.08 -0.73
CA LYS A 169 -9.31 -6.73 0.49
C LYS A 169 -7.78 -6.75 0.56
N LYS A 170 -7.12 -6.87 -0.61
CA LYS A 170 -5.66 -6.80 -0.72
C LYS A 170 -5.15 -5.36 -0.57
N ASP A 171 -5.77 -4.41 -1.27
CA ASP A 171 -5.44 -2.98 -1.20
C ASP A 171 -6.68 -2.11 -1.43
N GLY A 172 -7.11 -1.38 -0.40
CA GLY A 172 -8.26 -0.48 -0.47
C GLY A 172 -8.16 0.61 -1.54
N ARG A 173 -6.95 0.94 -2.01
CA ARG A 173 -6.74 1.90 -3.12
C ARG A 173 -7.26 1.38 -4.46
N CYS A 174 -7.49 0.07 -4.60
CA CYS A 174 -8.08 -0.52 -5.80
C CYS A 174 -9.46 0.05 -6.13
N LEU A 175 -10.17 0.61 -5.15
CA LEU A 175 -11.47 1.27 -5.38
C LEU A 175 -11.42 2.33 -6.48
N ALA A 176 -10.28 3.02 -6.63
CA ALA A 176 -10.06 4.02 -7.69
C ALA A 176 -10.23 3.46 -9.12
N TYR A 177 -10.09 2.15 -9.30
CA TYR A 177 -10.14 1.46 -10.59
C TYR A 177 -11.36 0.55 -10.73
N VAL A 178 -12.24 0.51 -9.73
CA VAL A 178 -13.52 -0.18 -9.81
C VAL A 178 -14.50 0.67 -10.59
N ARG A 179 -15.03 0.13 -11.70
CA ARG A 179 -15.99 0.85 -12.56
C ARG A 179 -17.34 1.05 -11.88
N GLU A 180 -17.88 -0.04 -11.32
CA GLU A 180 -19.18 -0.06 -10.65
C GLU A 180 -19.00 -0.16 -9.14
N GLN A 181 -19.09 0.99 -8.46
CA GLN A 181 -18.92 1.07 -7.02
C GLN A 181 -20.24 0.78 -6.29
N SER A 182 -20.28 -0.31 -5.51
CA SER A 182 -21.36 -0.55 -4.56
C SER A 182 -20.99 -0.08 -3.16
N GLU A 183 -21.99 0.20 -2.31
CA GLU A 183 -21.75 0.63 -0.92
C GLU A 183 -20.83 -0.35 -0.17
N GLU A 184 -21.01 -1.66 -0.38
CA GLU A 184 -20.20 -2.70 0.24
C GLU A 184 -18.72 -2.61 -0.16
N LEU A 185 -18.44 -2.43 -1.45
CA LEU A 185 -17.06 -2.28 -1.94
C LEU A 185 -16.41 -1.01 -1.40
N CYS A 186 -17.15 0.11 -1.38
CA CYS A 186 -16.68 1.37 -0.81
C CYS A 186 -16.36 1.22 0.69
N ILE A 187 -17.26 0.63 1.46
CA ILE A 187 -17.05 0.43 2.91
C ILE A 187 -15.88 -0.52 3.17
N GLU A 188 -15.76 -1.63 2.45
CA GLU A 188 -14.61 -2.54 2.62
C GLU A 188 -13.29 -1.83 2.27
N ALA A 189 -13.27 -1.01 1.21
CA ALA A 189 -12.08 -0.23 0.85
C ALA A 189 -11.68 0.76 1.95
N ILE A 190 -12.65 1.48 2.53
CA ILE A 190 -12.41 2.42 3.62
C ILE A 190 -11.93 1.67 4.88
N LYS A 191 -12.52 0.52 5.22
CA LYS A 191 -12.06 -0.34 6.33
C LYS A 191 -10.61 -0.77 6.20
N ARG A 192 -10.14 -1.00 4.97
CA ARG A 192 -8.74 -1.37 4.69
C ARG A 192 -7.81 -0.15 4.73
N ASN A 193 -8.28 0.99 4.26
CA ASN A 193 -7.52 2.22 4.23
C ASN A 193 -8.47 3.41 4.17
N TYR A 194 -8.55 4.19 5.25
CA TYR A 194 -9.38 5.40 5.32
C TYR A 194 -9.19 6.36 4.14
N LYS A 195 -7.99 6.41 3.53
CA LYS A 195 -7.69 7.25 2.36
C LYS A 195 -8.48 6.83 1.11
N ALA A 196 -9.05 5.63 1.08
CA ALA A 196 -9.89 5.17 -0.02
C ALA A 196 -11.17 6.00 -0.16
N LEU A 197 -11.58 6.74 0.89
CA LEU A 197 -12.71 7.67 0.83
C LEU A 197 -12.57 8.68 -0.33
N GLN A 198 -11.34 9.10 -0.67
CA GLN A 198 -11.08 10.03 -1.77
C GLN A 198 -11.48 9.48 -3.15
N TYR A 199 -11.63 8.16 -3.29
CA TYR A 199 -11.99 7.48 -4.53
C TYR A 199 -13.47 7.09 -4.61
N VAL A 200 -14.24 7.34 -3.55
CA VAL A 200 -15.68 7.06 -3.51
C VAL A 200 -16.42 8.11 -4.33
N GLN A 201 -17.14 7.67 -5.36
CA GLN A 201 -17.90 8.58 -6.23
C GLN A 201 -19.09 9.20 -5.49
N ASN A 202 -19.84 8.39 -4.75
CA ASN A 202 -21.03 8.80 -4.02
C ASN A 202 -20.84 8.55 -2.52
N GLN A 203 -20.31 9.55 -1.82
CA GLN A 203 -20.05 9.45 -0.39
C GLN A 203 -21.35 9.51 0.41
N THR A 204 -21.52 8.58 1.35
CA THR A 204 -22.59 8.61 2.36
C THR A 204 -22.03 9.05 3.71
N GLU A 205 -22.87 9.57 4.61
CA GLU A 205 -22.43 9.94 5.97
C GLU A 205 -21.75 8.75 6.68
N LYS A 206 -22.28 7.53 6.50
CA LYS A 206 -21.71 6.30 7.06
C LYS A 206 -20.28 6.05 6.58
N MET A 207 -20.00 6.23 5.28
CA MET A 207 -18.65 6.08 4.72
C MET A 207 -17.70 7.15 5.28
N CYS A 208 -18.16 8.38 5.39
CA CYS A 208 -17.37 9.48 5.95
C CYS A 208 -17.03 9.21 7.42
N ILE A 209 -18.01 8.81 8.23
CA ILE A 209 -17.82 8.44 9.65
C ILE A 209 -16.83 7.29 9.79
N GLU A 210 -16.95 6.24 8.97
CA GLU A 210 -16.01 5.12 8.97
C GLU A 210 -14.58 5.59 8.72
N ALA A 211 -14.36 6.50 7.76
CA ALA A 211 -13.02 7.01 7.45
C ALA A 211 -12.46 7.91 8.57
N VAL A 212 -13.25 8.86 9.08
CA VAL A 212 -12.77 9.81 10.10
C VAL A 212 -12.58 9.15 11.47
N SER A 213 -13.31 8.08 11.77
CA SER A 213 -13.12 7.31 13.01
C SER A 213 -11.80 6.53 13.01
N GLN A 214 -11.30 6.10 11.84
CA GLN A 214 -9.96 5.53 11.71
C GLN A 214 -8.86 6.60 11.78
N ASN A 215 -9.08 7.75 11.13
CA ASN A 215 -8.15 8.88 11.15
C ASN A 215 -8.90 10.20 10.93
N GLY A 216 -8.88 11.11 11.92
CA GLY A 216 -9.60 12.37 11.88
C GLY A 216 -9.16 13.28 10.74
N MET A 217 -7.90 13.15 10.28
CA MET A 217 -7.40 13.87 9.10
C MET A 217 -8.05 13.40 7.79
N ALA A 218 -8.78 12.27 7.79
CA ALA A 218 -9.59 11.85 6.65
C ALA A 218 -10.71 12.85 6.32
N LEU A 219 -11.04 13.78 7.23
CA LEU A 219 -11.98 14.86 6.99
C LEU A 219 -11.64 15.68 5.73
N GLN A 220 -10.36 15.77 5.37
CA GLN A 220 -9.89 16.43 4.14
C GLN A 220 -10.45 15.80 2.85
N TYR A 221 -10.91 14.55 2.90
CA TYR A 221 -11.48 13.82 1.76
C TYR A 221 -13.01 13.81 1.75
N VAL A 222 -13.67 14.43 2.74
CA VAL A 222 -15.13 14.47 2.85
C VAL A 222 -15.67 15.60 1.98
N ASN A 223 -16.51 15.23 0.99
CA ASN A 223 -17.10 16.20 0.06
C ASN A 223 -18.20 17.04 0.71
N GLN A 224 -19.04 16.41 1.54
CA GLN A 224 -20.17 17.04 2.24
C GLN A 224 -20.03 16.80 3.74
N GLN A 225 -19.67 17.85 4.46
CA GLN A 225 -19.45 17.79 5.91
C GLN A 225 -20.76 18.04 6.66
N THR A 226 -21.16 17.08 7.49
CA THR A 226 -22.20 17.27 8.51
C THR A 226 -21.54 17.58 9.85
N GLU A 227 -22.26 18.23 10.76
CA GLU A 227 -21.77 18.48 12.11
C GLU A 227 -21.30 17.18 12.79
N LYS A 228 -22.05 16.10 12.62
CA LYS A 228 -21.70 14.78 13.15
C LYS A 228 -20.37 14.25 12.60
N ILE A 229 -20.11 14.38 11.29
CA ILE A 229 -18.82 13.98 10.70
C ILE A 229 -17.69 14.82 11.28
N CYS A 230 -17.86 16.15 11.35
CA CYS A 230 -16.85 17.05 11.90
C CYS A 230 -16.54 16.74 13.36
N LEU A 231 -17.58 16.54 14.19
CA LEU A 231 -17.45 16.21 15.61
C LEU A 231 -16.74 14.86 15.82
N GLU A 232 -17.00 13.86 14.97
CA GLU A 232 -16.30 12.58 15.05
C GLU A 232 -14.82 12.71 14.65
N ALA A 233 -14.52 13.51 13.61
CA ALA A 233 -13.16 13.77 13.16
C ALA A 233 -12.31 14.47 14.24
N VAL A 234 -12.82 15.55 14.85
CA VAL A 234 -12.09 16.29 15.90
C VAL A 234 -11.97 15.51 17.19
N LYS A 235 -12.92 14.60 17.46
CA LYS A 235 -12.83 13.66 18.58
C LYS A 235 -11.72 12.63 18.35
N GLN A 236 -11.52 12.18 17.12
CA GLN A 236 -10.45 11.25 16.78
C GLN A 236 -9.07 11.92 16.84
N ASP A 237 -8.93 13.12 16.27
CA ASP A 237 -7.72 13.93 16.32
C ASP A 237 -8.10 15.41 16.26
N GLY A 238 -7.86 16.15 17.35
CA GLY A 238 -8.20 17.57 17.46
C GLY A 238 -7.58 18.44 16.36
N ARG A 239 -6.48 18.02 15.74
CA ARG A 239 -5.84 18.73 14.61
C ARG A 239 -6.67 18.71 13.34
N SER A 240 -7.65 17.82 13.23
CA SER A 240 -8.57 17.79 12.08
C SER A 240 -9.45 19.03 11.97
N LEU A 241 -9.50 19.89 13.01
CA LEU A 241 -10.15 21.21 12.97
C LEU A 241 -9.71 22.04 11.76
N GLN A 242 -8.47 21.88 11.29
CA GLN A 242 -7.96 22.58 10.11
C GLN A 242 -8.77 22.29 8.83
N PHE A 243 -9.46 21.15 8.77
CA PHE A 243 -10.28 20.75 7.62
C PHE A 243 -11.78 20.97 7.84
N VAL A 244 -12.19 21.48 9.00
CA VAL A 244 -13.60 21.80 9.26
C VAL A 244 -13.98 23.08 8.53
N ASN A 245 -14.94 22.99 7.61
CA ASN A 245 -15.41 24.13 6.81
C ASN A 245 -16.17 25.15 7.68
N ASN A 246 -17.15 24.68 8.46
CA ASN A 246 -17.97 25.51 9.33
C ASN A 246 -17.66 25.18 10.80
N LYS A 247 -16.86 26.01 11.44
CA LYS A 247 -16.40 25.81 12.82
C LYS A 247 -17.42 26.37 13.80
N THR A 248 -18.13 25.48 14.48
CA THR A 248 -19.00 25.83 15.60
C THR A 248 -18.20 25.90 16.90
N GLU A 249 -18.73 26.60 17.91
CA GLU A 249 -18.13 26.64 19.25
C GLU A 249 -17.85 25.23 19.79
N GLU A 250 -18.82 24.32 19.65
CA GLU A 250 -18.69 22.92 20.07
C GLU A 250 -17.56 22.18 19.33
N THR A 251 -17.43 22.36 18.01
CA THR A 251 -16.34 21.73 17.25
C THR A 251 -14.96 22.25 17.69
N CYS A 252 -14.84 23.55 17.99
CA CYS A 252 -13.60 24.16 18.49
C CYS A 252 -13.26 23.63 19.89
N ILE A 253 -14.22 23.59 20.80
CA ILE A 253 -14.05 23.08 22.16
C ILE A 253 -13.61 21.61 22.13
N ARG A 254 -14.27 20.76 21.32
CA ARG A 254 -13.87 19.35 21.17
C ARG A 254 -12.48 19.22 20.57
N ALA A 255 -12.14 19.99 19.55
CA ALA A 255 -10.81 19.95 18.96
C ALA A 255 -9.71 20.27 19.98
N ILE A 256 -9.92 21.26 20.84
CA ILE A 256 -9.00 21.59 21.93
C ILE A 256 -8.93 20.45 22.95
N ARG A 257 -10.08 19.89 23.33
CA ARG A 257 -10.18 18.83 24.34
C ARG A 257 -9.52 17.51 23.92
N TYR A 258 -9.66 17.13 22.66
CA TYR A 258 -9.12 15.89 22.10
C TYR A 258 -7.76 16.07 21.42
N LEU A 259 -7.11 17.23 21.60
CA LEU A 259 -5.74 17.42 21.15
C LEU A 259 -4.78 16.59 21.99
N ASP A 260 -3.99 15.74 21.34
CA ASP A 260 -2.92 14.99 22.00
C ASP A 260 -1.87 15.95 22.59
N LYS A 261 -1.52 15.73 23.86
CA LYS A 261 -0.58 16.57 24.63
C LYS A 261 0.81 16.71 24.01
N LYS A 262 1.20 15.82 23.08
CA LYS A 262 2.45 15.96 22.33
C LYS A 262 2.44 17.14 21.35
N TYR A 263 1.26 17.62 20.96
CA TYR A 263 1.11 18.77 20.07
C TYR A 263 0.96 20.07 20.86
N ASN A 264 1.35 21.17 20.25
CA ASN A 264 1.18 22.47 20.86
C ASN A 264 -0.27 22.93 20.62
N ILE A 265 -0.97 23.34 21.69
CA ILE A 265 -2.32 23.89 21.57
C ILE A 265 -2.38 25.04 20.55
N LYS A 266 -1.30 25.83 20.42
CA LYS A 266 -1.18 26.92 19.44
C LYS A 266 -1.40 26.47 18.00
N ASP A 267 -1.09 25.21 17.67
CA ASP A 267 -1.28 24.67 16.33
C ASP A 267 -2.78 24.62 15.98
N VAL A 268 -3.64 24.27 16.93
CA VAL A 268 -5.10 24.25 16.74
C VAL A 268 -5.70 25.65 16.79
N LEU A 269 -5.18 26.52 17.66
CA LEU A 269 -5.69 27.89 17.83
C LEU A 269 -5.62 28.72 16.55
N ASN A 270 -4.62 28.48 15.70
CA ASN A 270 -4.50 29.17 14.40
C ASN A 270 -5.70 28.92 13.46
N TYR A 271 -6.51 27.89 13.73
CA TYR A 271 -7.69 27.55 12.94
C TYR A 271 -8.99 28.02 13.59
N ILE A 272 -8.96 28.72 14.72
CA ILE A 272 -10.17 29.24 15.40
C ILE A 272 -10.37 30.69 15.01
N ASP A 273 -11.50 30.98 14.36
CA ASP A 273 -11.83 32.33 13.87
C ASP A 273 -12.32 33.26 15.01
N ASN A 274 -13.17 32.73 15.91
CA ASN A 274 -13.82 33.49 16.97
C ASN A 274 -13.59 32.84 18.34
N TYR A 275 -13.13 33.65 19.30
CA TYR A 275 -12.83 33.22 20.66
C TYR A 275 -13.93 33.64 21.62
N THR A 276 -14.83 32.71 21.93
CA THR A 276 -15.86 32.88 22.96
C THR A 276 -15.29 32.62 24.36
N GLU A 277 -16.04 32.99 25.40
CA GLU A 277 -15.65 32.69 26.78
C GLU A 277 -15.47 31.19 27.02
N GLU A 278 -16.35 30.34 26.48
CA GLU A 278 -16.25 28.88 26.66
C GLU A 278 -15.04 28.29 25.94
N ILE A 279 -14.74 28.73 24.71
CA ILE A 279 -13.50 28.35 24.01
C ILE A 279 -12.29 28.78 24.84
N CYS A 280 -12.25 30.03 25.29
CA CYS A 280 -11.14 30.55 26.08
C CYS A 280 -10.96 29.79 27.41
N THR A 281 -12.07 29.41 28.05
CA THR A 281 -12.06 28.59 29.26
C THR A 281 -11.47 27.21 28.97
N GLU A 282 -11.85 26.56 27.86
CA GLU A 282 -11.29 25.26 27.50
C GLU A 282 -9.78 25.34 27.17
N ILE A 283 -9.33 26.43 26.54
CA ILE A 283 -7.91 26.67 26.26
C ILE A 283 -7.09 26.69 27.55
N VAL A 284 -7.54 27.43 28.57
CA VAL A 284 -6.80 27.55 29.84
C VAL A 284 -6.89 26.27 30.69
N ARG A 285 -7.95 25.46 30.52
CA ARG A 285 -8.01 24.11 31.12
C ARG A 285 -6.97 23.16 30.56
N GLN A 286 -6.61 23.31 29.28
CA GLN A 286 -5.56 22.50 28.66
C GLN A 286 -4.16 23.04 28.97
N ASN A 287 -4.01 24.36 29.08
CA ASN A 287 -2.76 25.00 29.43
C ASN A 287 -3.03 26.38 30.06
N GLY A 288 -2.99 26.44 31.39
CA GLY A 288 -3.30 27.63 32.17
C GLY A 288 -2.42 28.83 31.83
N LYS A 289 -1.19 28.59 31.36
CA LYS A 289 -0.30 29.68 30.92
C LYS A 289 -0.86 30.45 29.73
N MET A 290 -1.77 29.87 28.95
CA MET A 290 -2.42 30.54 27.82
C MET A 290 -3.27 31.73 28.25
N LEU A 291 -3.64 31.84 29.54
CA LEU A 291 -4.31 33.01 30.11
C LEU A 291 -3.54 34.32 29.81
N MET A 292 -2.22 34.26 29.66
CA MET A 292 -1.38 35.41 29.30
C MET A 292 -1.72 36.05 27.96
N TYR A 293 -2.33 35.30 27.04
CA TYR A 293 -2.70 35.78 25.71
C TYR A 293 -4.15 36.27 25.63
N ILE A 294 -4.93 36.10 26.70
CA ILE A 294 -6.35 36.43 26.72
C ILE A 294 -6.52 37.88 27.20
N LYS A 295 -7.09 38.73 26.33
CA LYS A 295 -7.31 40.15 26.62
C LYS A 295 -8.40 40.37 27.67
N ASN A 296 -9.56 39.75 27.50
CA ASN A 296 -10.70 39.88 28.41
C ASN A 296 -10.77 38.61 29.26
N GLN A 297 -10.40 38.73 30.54
CA GLN A 297 -10.36 37.61 31.47
C GLN A 297 -11.62 37.64 32.34
N THR A 298 -12.36 36.54 32.38
CA THR A 298 -13.45 36.35 33.36
C THR A 298 -12.92 35.60 34.58
N GLU A 299 -13.60 35.74 35.72
CA GLU A 299 -13.21 35.03 36.95
C GLU A 299 -13.17 33.52 36.73
N LYS A 300 -14.18 32.96 36.03
CA LYS A 300 -14.23 31.56 35.62
C LYS A 300 -12.95 31.13 34.89
N MET A 301 -12.50 31.89 33.91
CA MET A 301 -11.26 31.58 33.16
C MET A 301 -10.01 31.63 34.04
N CYS A 302 -9.91 32.63 34.92
CA CYS A 302 -8.80 32.78 35.84
C CYS A 302 -8.73 31.60 36.82
N ILE A 303 -9.87 31.21 37.41
CA ILE A 303 -9.99 30.06 38.30
C ILE A 303 -9.55 28.77 37.59
N GLU A 304 -10.07 28.50 36.39
CA GLU A 304 -9.71 27.27 35.66
C GLU A 304 -8.23 27.25 35.25
N ALA A 305 -7.65 28.41 34.90
CA ALA A 305 -6.22 28.52 34.59
C ALA A 305 -5.31 28.24 35.80
N VAL A 306 -5.67 28.70 37.00
CA VAL A 306 -4.88 28.45 38.22
C VAL A 306 -5.07 27.04 38.76
N LYS A 307 -6.25 26.43 38.54
CA LYS A 307 -6.50 25.01 38.80
C LYS A 307 -5.65 24.09 37.93
N GLU A 308 -5.41 24.44 36.66
CA GLU A 308 -4.49 23.69 35.79
C GLU A 308 -3.03 23.95 36.19
N ASN A 309 -2.66 25.21 36.40
CA ASN A 309 -1.30 25.59 36.77
C ASN A 309 -1.30 26.84 37.65
N TYR A 310 -0.95 26.71 38.93
CA TYR A 310 -0.92 27.81 39.89
C TYR A 310 -0.04 28.98 39.43
N LYS A 311 1.00 28.72 38.63
CA LYS A 311 1.88 29.77 38.09
C LYS A 311 1.14 30.69 37.12
N SER A 312 -0.03 30.30 36.64
CA SER A 312 -0.90 31.14 35.81
C SER A 312 -1.46 32.33 36.58
N LEU A 313 -1.47 32.30 37.93
CA LEU A 313 -1.89 33.43 38.77
C LEU A 313 -1.13 34.72 38.45
N LYS A 314 0.13 34.61 38.02
CA LYS A 314 0.94 35.77 37.61
C LYS A 314 0.38 36.51 36.39
N TYR A 315 -0.45 35.85 35.58
CA TYR A 315 -1.07 36.39 34.38
C TYR A 315 -2.51 36.89 34.60
N VAL A 316 -3.06 36.72 35.81
CA VAL A 316 -4.37 37.26 36.18
C VAL A 316 -4.25 38.77 36.32
N LYS A 317 -5.10 39.51 35.59
CA LYS A 317 -5.13 40.98 35.59
C LYS A 317 -5.78 41.53 36.86
N GLU A 318 -6.99 41.06 37.14
CA GLU A 318 -7.77 41.42 38.32
C GLU A 318 -7.89 40.17 39.22
N GLN A 319 -7.24 40.20 40.37
CA GLN A 319 -7.27 39.08 41.33
C GLN A 319 -8.48 39.24 42.26
N SER A 320 -9.25 38.17 42.40
CA SER A 320 -10.22 38.00 43.48
C SER A 320 -9.67 37.07 44.56
N GLU A 321 -10.23 37.16 45.75
CA GLU A 321 -9.86 36.27 46.86
C GLU A 321 -10.05 34.80 46.46
N GLU A 322 -11.13 34.47 45.75
CA GLU A 322 -11.42 33.12 45.27
C GLU A 322 -10.34 32.59 44.31
N ILE A 323 -9.93 33.39 43.31
CA ILE A 323 -8.86 33.01 42.38
C ILE A 323 -7.56 32.73 43.13
N CYS A 324 -7.19 33.59 44.07
CA CYS A 324 -5.94 33.43 44.82
C CYS A 324 -5.99 32.23 45.77
N LYS A 325 -7.12 32.01 46.47
CA LYS A 325 -7.32 30.84 47.33
C LYS A 325 -7.24 29.55 46.53
N GLU A 326 -7.84 29.48 45.35
CA GLU A 326 -7.78 28.29 44.50
C GLU A 326 -6.35 28.02 43.99
N ALA A 327 -5.59 29.06 43.63
CA ALA A 327 -4.19 28.94 43.27
C ALA A 327 -3.31 28.43 44.43
N LEU A 328 -3.51 28.97 45.64
CA LEU A 328 -2.80 28.57 46.86
C LEU A 328 -3.13 27.12 47.26
N LYS A 329 -4.39 26.71 47.09
CA LYS A 329 -4.84 25.34 47.28
C LYS A 329 -4.18 24.38 46.29
N GLN A 330 -3.99 24.80 45.05
CA GLN A 330 -3.26 23.99 44.06
C GLN A 330 -1.77 23.86 44.42
N ASN A 331 -1.14 24.95 44.87
CA ASN A 331 0.24 24.95 45.36
C ASN A 331 0.53 26.16 46.25
N CYS A 332 1.09 25.95 47.45
CA CYS A 332 1.43 27.04 48.38
C CYS A 332 2.42 28.07 47.81
N LYS A 333 3.26 27.68 46.84
CA LYS A 333 4.17 28.59 46.13
C LYS A 333 3.44 29.65 45.31
N ALA A 334 2.13 29.52 45.08
CA ALA A 334 1.33 30.56 44.44
C ALA A 334 1.35 31.88 45.22
N LYS A 335 1.69 31.87 46.52
CA LYS A 335 1.83 33.07 47.36
C LYS A 335 2.75 34.13 46.75
N GLU A 336 3.78 33.71 46.01
CA GLU A 336 4.70 34.62 45.29
C GLU A 336 4.00 35.48 44.22
N TYR A 337 2.83 35.08 43.74
CA TYR A 337 2.09 35.77 42.68
C TYR A 337 0.82 36.49 43.19
N VAL A 338 0.52 36.41 44.48
CA VAL A 338 -0.62 37.11 45.11
C VAL A 338 -0.32 38.61 45.23
N LYS A 339 -1.25 39.45 44.80
CA LYS A 339 -1.12 40.93 44.79
C LYS A 339 -2.14 41.64 45.67
N ILE A 340 -3.11 40.90 46.22
CA ILE A 340 -4.17 41.41 47.08
C ILE A 340 -3.99 40.90 48.51
N ALA A 341 -4.59 41.58 49.49
CA ALA A 341 -4.73 41.03 50.83
C ALA A 341 -5.72 39.86 50.79
N ILE A 342 -5.36 38.73 51.41
CA ILE A 342 -6.22 37.56 51.58
C ILE A 342 -6.30 37.33 53.07
N ASP A 343 -7.51 37.22 53.61
CA ASP A 343 -7.68 36.92 55.03
C ASP A 343 -7.16 35.50 55.30
N ASP A 344 -6.17 35.41 56.19
CA ASP A 344 -5.43 34.19 56.51
C ASP A 344 -6.35 33.15 57.20
N TYR A 345 -7.02 32.31 56.41
CA TYR A 345 -7.68 31.06 56.85
C TYR A 345 -7.39 29.89 55.90
N ILE A 346 -6.14 29.78 55.41
CA ILE A 346 -5.66 28.61 54.62
C ILE A 346 -4.54 27.90 55.37
#